data_AF-A0A8X7W5V6-F1
#
_entry.id   AF-A0A8X7W5V6-F1
#
_cell.length_a   1.000
_cell.length_b   1.000
_cell.length_c   1.000
_cell.angle_alpha   90.00
_cell.angle_beta   90.00
_cell.angle_gamma   90.00
#
_symmetry.space_group_name_H-M   'P 1'
#
loop_
_entity.id
_entity.type
_entity.pdbx_description
1 polymer ?
#
loop_
_entity_poly.entity_id
_entity_poly.type
_entity_poly.pdbx_seq_one_letter_code
_entity_poly.pdbx_strand_id
1 'polypeptide(L)'
;MAASASPMASQLRSSLSSTLIARRLALPKGVSGPSYGVYPTKRISSFTVRAAQSDKPTFQVIQPINGDPFIGSLETPVTSSPLIAWYLSNLPAYRTAVNPLLRGVEVGLAHGFLLVGPFVKAGPLRNTAYAGSAGSLAAAGLVVILSMCLTIYGISSFKEGDPSIAPSLTLTGRKKQPDQLQTAEGWAKFTGGFFFGGISGVTWAYFLLYVLDLPYYVK
;
A
#
# COMPACT_ATOMS: atom_id res chain seq x y z
N MET A 1 -45.37 -47.46 41.16
CA MET A 1 -45.16 -46.01 41.09
C MET A 1 -45.48 -45.56 39.66
N ALA A 2 -46.28 -44.49 39.56
CA ALA A 2 -47.00 -43.91 38.41
C ALA A 2 -46.11 -43.61 37.17
N ALA A 3 -46.56 -43.71 35.89
CA ALA A 3 -47.52 -42.86 35.13
C ALA A 3 -47.21 -41.35 35.31
N SER A 4 -46.96 -40.51 34.29
CA SER A 4 -47.77 -40.13 33.12
C SER A 4 -47.00 -39.06 32.31
N ALA A 5 -47.04 -39.10 30.97
CA ALA A 5 -47.69 -38.14 30.04
C ALA A 5 -47.22 -36.65 30.03
N SER A 6 -47.06 -36.14 28.81
CA SER A 6 -46.70 -34.78 28.38
C SER A 6 -47.60 -33.65 28.95
N PRO A 7 -47.24 -32.37 28.69
CA PRO A 7 -48.08 -31.67 27.71
C PRO A 7 -47.33 -30.81 26.69
N MET A 8 -48.00 -30.76 25.55
CA MET A 8 -47.87 -29.87 24.41
C MET A 8 -48.34 -28.44 24.75
N ALA A 9 -47.90 -27.45 23.94
CA ALA A 9 -48.37 -26.06 23.75
C ALA A 9 -47.21 -25.05 23.98
N SER A 10 -46.96 -24.03 23.17
CA SER A 10 -47.82 -23.28 22.24
C SER A 10 -46.96 -22.47 21.26
N GLN A 11 -47.37 -22.46 19.99
CA GLN A 11 -47.44 -21.32 19.08
C GLN A 11 -46.58 -20.08 19.40
N LEU A 12 -45.64 -19.74 18.51
CA LEU A 12 -45.48 -18.34 18.10
C LEU A 12 -44.91 -18.24 16.68
N ARG A 13 -45.84 -18.20 15.73
CA ARG A 13 -45.66 -17.47 14.47
C ARG A 13 -45.19 -16.06 14.82
N SER A 14 -44.02 -15.65 14.36
CA SER A 14 -43.73 -14.23 14.16
C SER A 14 -43.34 -14.03 12.70
N SER A 15 -44.33 -13.58 11.94
CA SER A 15 -44.15 -12.98 10.63
C SER A 15 -43.14 -11.84 10.75
N LEU A 16 -42.00 -11.94 10.09
CA LEU A 16 -41.20 -10.76 9.77
C LEU A 16 -41.86 -10.05 8.60
N SER A 17 -43.02 -9.46 8.89
CA SER A 17 -43.61 -8.38 8.11
C SER A 17 -42.69 -7.18 8.27
N SER A 18 -41.69 -7.07 7.41
CA SER A 18 -40.84 -5.88 7.37
C SER A 18 -41.70 -4.69 6.97
N THR A 19 -41.94 -3.83 7.94
CA THR A 19 -42.55 -2.51 7.88
C THR A 19 -42.00 -1.72 6.70
N LEU A 20 -42.82 -1.53 5.67
CA LEU A 20 -42.59 -0.49 4.68
C LEU A 20 -42.78 0.85 5.38
N ILE A 21 -41.67 1.51 5.72
CA ILE A 21 -41.66 2.94 6.04
C ILE A 21 -42.00 3.68 4.74
N ALA A 22 -43.29 3.81 4.47
CA ALA A 22 -43.81 4.72 3.46
C ALA A 22 -43.60 6.14 4.00
N ARG A 23 -42.44 6.73 3.69
CA ARG A 23 -42.20 8.17 3.89
C ARG A 23 -43.14 8.92 2.94
N ARG A 24 -44.36 9.21 3.40
CA ARG A 24 -45.32 10.07 2.71
C ARG A 24 -44.73 11.48 2.66
N LEU A 25 -44.14 11.84 1.53
CA LEU A 25 -43.89 13.23 1.19
C LEU A 25 -45.26 13.90 0.97
N ALA A 26 -45.60 14.86 1.82
CA ALA A 26 -46.81 15.64 1.73
C ALA A 26 -46.74 16.54 0.48
N LEU A 27 -47.75 16.41 -0.39
CA LEU A 27 -47.94 17.29 -1.55
C LEU A 27 -48.70 18.55 -1.08
N PRO A 28 -48.25 19.77 -1.40
CA PRO A 28 -49.02 20.98 -1.10
C PRO A 28 -50.32 21.02 -1.94
N LYS A 29 -51.39 21.51 -1.30
CA LYS A 29 -52.74 21.66 -1.89
C LYS A 29 -52.70 22.60 -3.10
N GLY A 30 -53.20 22.14 -4.26
CA GLY A 30 -53.54 23.07 -5.36
C GLY A 30 -53.35 22.62 -6.81
N VAL A 31 -53.25 21.33 -7.16
CA VAL A 31 -53.21 20.91 -8.58
C VAL A 31 -54.08 19.68 -8.81
N SER A 32 -55.08 19.82 -9.68
CA SER A 32 -55.93 18.74 -10.19
C SER A 32 -55.31 18.14 -11.45
N GLY A 33 -54.89 16.87 -11.38
CA GLY A 33 -54.41 16.09 -12.52
C GLY A 33 -54.30 14.60 -12.15
N PRO A 34 -54.46 13.67 -13.11
CA PRO A 34 -54.54 12.24 -12.83
C PRO A 34 -53.22 11.69 -12.29
N SER A 35 -53.35 10.78 -11.33
CA SER A 35 -52.26 10.13 -10.60
C SER A 35 -51.50 9.16 -11.50
N TYR A 36 -50.27 9.52 -11.88
CA TYR A 36 -49.34 8.57 -12.50
C TYR A 36 -48.90 7.53 -11.47
N GLY A 37 -49.41 6.31 -11.63
CA GLY A 37 -49.01 5.15 -10.83
C GLY A 37 -47.53 4.83 -11.04
N VAL A 38 -46.74 4.93 -9.98
CA VAL A 38 -45.36 4.42 -9.97
C VAL A 38 -45.44 2.90 -9.90
N TYR A 39 -45.15 2.24 -11.02
CA TYR A 39 -44.94 0.79 -11.07
C TYR A 39 -43.81 0.41 -10.11
N PRO A 40 -43.96 -0.66 -9.29
CA PRO A 40 -42.87 -1.11 -8.44
C PRO A 40 -41.73 -1.60 -9.33
N THR A 41 -40.58 -0.93 -9.22
CA THR A 41 -39.32 -1.33 -9.83
C THR A 41 -39.01 -2.77 -9.44
N LYS A 42 -38.95 -3.63 -10.46
CA LYS A 42 -38.55 -5.05 -10.35
C LYS A 42 -37.27 -5.12 -9.51
N ARG A 43 -37.33 -5.77 -8.34
CA ARG A 43 -36.14 -6.13 -7.55
C ARG A 43 -35.23 -6.96 -8.45
N ILE A 44 -34.13 -6.37 -8.92
CA ILE A 44 -33.06 -7.12 -9.57
C ILE A 44 -32.40 -7.89 -8.43
N SER A 45 -32.74 -9.17 -8.28
CA SER A 45 -31.97 -10.06 -7.40
C SER A 45 -30.57 -10.17 -7.99
N SER A 46 -29.58 -9.55 -7.35
CA SER A 46 -28.18 -9.82 -7.66
C SER A 46 -27.89 -11.26 -7.27
N PHE A 47 -27.94 -12.14 -8.25
CA PHE A 47 -27.53 -13.53 -8.08
C PHE A 47 -26.00 -13.56 -7.95
N THR A 48 -25.51 -13.68 -6.72
CA THR A 48 -24.09 -13.89 -6.48
C THR A 48 -23.78 -15.36 -6.78
N VAL A 49 -23.22 -15.62 -7.96
CA VAL A 49 -22.73 -16.96 -8.32
C VAL A 49 -21.56 -17.29 -7.39
N ARG A 50 -21.79 -18.13 -6.38
CA ARG A 50 -20.69 -18.81 -5.70
C ARG A 50 -20.21 -19.90 -6.64
N ALA A 51 -18.96 -19.81 -7.08
CA ALA A 51 -18.33 -20.88 -7.85
C ALA A 51 -18.46 -22.18 -7.06
N ALA A 52 -19.12 -23.18 -7.65
CA ALA A 52 -19.20 -24.51 -7.09
C ALA A 52 -17.78 -25.08 -7.01
N GLN A 53 -17.19 -25.08 -5.81
CA GLN A 53 -16.00 -25.88 -5.58
C GLN A 53 -16.45 -27.35 -5.47
N SER A 54 -15.88 -28.19 -6.33
CA SER A 54 -16.01 -29.64 -6.28
C SER A 54 -15.62 -30.18 -4.89
N ASP A 55 -16.29 -31.25 -4.42
CA ASP A 55 -16.21 -31.85 -3.08
C ASP A 55 -14.83 -32.36 -2.61
N LYS A 56 -13.75 -32.09 -3.36
CA LYS A 56 -12.37 -32.34 -2.94
C LYS A 56 -11.62 -31.02 -2.94
N PRO A 57 -11.05 -30.56 -1.81
CA PRO A 57 -10.20 -29.38 -1.82
C PRO A 57 -8.90 -29.73 -2.54
N THR A 58 -8.86 -29.56 -3.86
CA THR A 58 -7.60 -29.47 -4.59
C THR A 58 -6.81 -28.31 -4.00
N PHE A 59 -5.56 -28.58 -3.61
CA PHE A 59 -4.68 -27.59 -3.00
C PHE A 59 -4.55 -26.38 -3.93
N GLN A 60 -5.23 -25.29 -3.57
CA GLN A 60 -5.29 -24.09 -4.37
C GLN A 60 -4.33 -23.05 -3.80
N VAL A 61 -3.26 -22.83 -4.55
CA VAL A 61 -2.13 -21.96 -4.19
C VAL A 61 -2.46 -20.47 -4.34
N ILE A 62 -3.49 -20.15 -5.12
CA ILE A 62 -3.92 -18.77 -5.40
C ILE A 62 -5.24 -18.52 -4.69
N GLN A 63 -5.26 -17.61 -3.73
CA GLN A 63 -6.44 -17.27 -2.94
C GLN A 63 -6.81 -15.80 -3.12
N PRO A 64 -8.08 -15.39 -2.95
CA PRO A 64 -8.43 -13.97 -2.91
C PRO A 64 -7.75 -13.28 -1.72
N ILE A 65 -7.35 -12.02 -1.88
CA ILE A 65 -6.65 -11.27 -0.83
C ILE A 65 -7.46 -11.23 0.47
N ASN A 66 -6.86 -11.69 1.57
CA ASN A 66 -7.50 -11.75 2.89
C ASN A 66 -8.86 -12.51 2.89
N GLY A 67 -9.08 -13.41 1.94
CA GLY A 67 -10.34 -14.15 1.80
C GLY A 67 -11.51 -13.35 1.17
N ASP A 68 -11.29 -12.10 0.75
CA ASP A 68 -12.31 -11.25 0.12
C ASP A 68 -12.12 -11.19 -1.42
N PRO A 69 -13.00 -11.85 -2.21
CA PRO A 69 -12.90 -11.88 -3.67
C PRO A 69 -13.33 -10.58 -4.36
N PHE A 70 -13.81 -9.57 -3.63
CA PHE A 70 -14.25 -8.30 -4.20
C PHE A 70 -13.16 -7.22 -4.21
N ILE A 71 -11.98 -7.53 -3.64
CA ILE A 71 -10.80 -6.66 -3.67
C ILE A 71 -9.93 -7.09 -4.86
N GLY A 72 -9.48 -6.12 -5.67
CA GLY A 72 -8.71 -6.35 -6.89
C GLY A 72 -7.26 -6.79 -6.67
N SER A 73 -7.02 -7.85 -5.90
CA SER A 73 -5.70 -8.49 -5.72
C SER A 73 -5.84 -9.97 -5.32
N LEU A 74 -4.83 -10.78 -5.60
CA LEU A 74 -4.77 -12.21 -5.31
C LEU A 74 -3.57 -12.54 -4.44
N GLU A 75 -3.74 -13.42 -3.46
CA GLU A 75 -2.66 -14.06 -2.72
C GLU A 75 -2.03 -15.13 -3.58
N THR A 76 -0.79 -14.89 -3.98
CA THR A 76 0.06 -15.82 -4.71
C THR A 76 1.31 -16.10 -3.88
N PRO A 77 2.09 -17.15 -4.20
CA PRO A 77 3.38 -17.40 -3.55
C PRO A 77 4.37 -16.23 -3.71
N VAL A 78 4.17 -15.36 -4.70
CA VAL A 78 5.00 -14.16 -4.90
C VAL A 78 4.56 -13.04 -3.96
N THR A 79 3.26 -12.87 -3.71
CA THR A 79 2.74 -11.77 -2.88
C THR A 79 2.66 -12.12 -1.39
N SER A 80 2.35 -13.37 -1.07
CA SER A 80 1.97 -13.82 0.28
C SER A 80 2.84 -15.00 0.78
N SER A 81 4.10 -15.07 0.37
CA SER A 81 5.06 -16.03 0.95
C SER A 81 5.65 -15.51 2.28
N PRO A 82 5.85 -16.38 3.30
CA PRO A 82 6.46 -15.99 4.57
C PRO A 82 7.82 -15.30 4.41
N LEU A 83 8.64 -15.75 3.45
CA LEU A 83 9.97 -15.18 3.20
C LEU A 83 9.87 -13.76 2.63
N ILE A 84 8.97 -13.56 1.66
CA ILE A 84 8.81 -12.26 0.98
C ILE A 84 8.14 -11.26 1.91
N ALA A 85 7.13 -11.70 2.67
CA ALA A 85 6.50 -10.88 3.70
C ALA A 85 7.51 -10.46 4.78
N TRP A 86 8.38 -11.37 5.22
CA TRP A 86 9.44 -11.04 6.17
C TRP A 86 10.46 -10.06 5.57
N TYR A 87 10.92 -10.30 4.34
CA TYR A 87 11.87 -9.43 3.66
C TYR A 87 11.30 -8.01 3.50
N LEU A 88 10.12 -7.87 2.90
CA LEU A 88 9.47 -6.57 2.68
C LEU A 88 9.16 -5.84 3.98
N SER A 89 8.76 -6.56 5.05
CA SER A 89 8.48 -5.94 6.35
C SER A 89 9.72 -5.34 7.01
N ASN A 90 10.91 -5.86 6.71
CA ASN A 90 12.16 -5.37 7.26
C ASN A 90 12.77 -4.21 6.45
N LEU A 91 12.33 -4.02 5.19
CA LEU A 91 12.80 -2.90 4.36
C LEU A 91 12.44 -1.55 4.98
N PRO A 92 13.30 -0.53 4.80
CA PRO A 92 13.05 0.82 5.30
C PRO A 92 11.73 1.40 4.78
N ALA A 93 11.30 1.03 3.57
CA ALA A 93 10.04 1.49 2.98
C ALA A 93 8.79 1.10 3.81
N TYR A 94 8.75 -0.13 4.35
CA TYR A 94 7.61 -0.62 5.15
C TYR A 94 7.85 -0.52 6.66
N ARG A 95 8.98 0.12 7.04
CA ARG A 95 9.47 0.53 8.36
C ARG A 95 8.55 1.38 9.23
N THR A 96 7.22 1.24 9.21
CA THR A 96 6.25 2.28 9.66
C THR A 96 6.42 2.81 11.11
N ALA A 97 7.07 2.08 12.00
CA ALA A 97 7.28 2.48 13.39
C ALA A 97 8.55 3.33 13.62
N VAL A 98 9.40 3.49 12.61
CA VAL A 98 10.69 4.19 12.73
C VAL A 98 10.61 5.57 12.08
N ASN A 99 11.39 6.52 12.61
CA ASN A 99 11.47 7.88 12.09
C ASN A 99 11.78 7.86 10.56
N PRO A 100 10.98 8.56 9.72
CA PRO A 100 11.19 8.67 8.28
C PRO A 100 12.60 9.12 7.87
N LEU A 101 13.29 9.91 8.71
CA LEU A 101 14.66 10.34 8.45
C LEU A 101 15.62 9.16 8.27
N LEU A 102 15.62 8.21 9.20
CA LEU A 102 16.52 7.06 9.18
C LEU A 102 16.22 6.15 7.98
N ARG A 103 14.94 6.01 7.64
CA ARG A 103 14.52 5.29 6.43
C ARG A 103 15.06 5.97 5.18
N GLY A 104 14.97 7.29 5.12
CA GLY A 104 15.51 8.11 4.03
C GLY A 104 17.02 7.91 3.88
N VAL A 105 17.77 7.89 4.99
CA VAL A 105 19.21 7.66 4.97
C VAL A 105 19.56 6.27 4.44
N GLU A 106 18.89 5.21 4.90
CA GLU A 106 19.13 3.84 4.44
C GLU A 106 18.84 3.69 2.95
N VAL A 107 17.70 4.23 2.48
CA VAL A 107 17.32 4.23 1.06
C VAL A 107 18.31 5.06 0.24
N GLY A 108 18.65 6.26 0.70
CA GLY A 108 19.59 7.15 0.03
C GLY A 108 20.97 6.52 -0.10
N LEU A 109 21.49 5.92 0.97
CA LEU A 109 22.80 5.26 0.97
C LEU A 109 22.84 4.10 -0.02
N ALA A 110 21.82 3.23 0.01
CA ALA A 110 21.73 2.10 -0.92
C ALA A 110 21.67 2.55 -2.40
N HIS A 111 20.84 3.56 -2.71
CA HIS A 111 20.71 4.06 -4.08
C HIS A 111 21.93 4.87 -4.52
N GLY A 112 22.51 5.69 -3.65
CA GLY A 112 23.73 6.44 -3.92
C GLY A 112 24.90 5.53 -4.23
N PHE A 113 25.06 4.43 -3.47
CA PHE A 113 26.07 3.41 -3.73
C PHE A 113 25.82 2.67 -5.06
N LEU A 114 24.57 2.28 -5.33
CA LEU A 114 24.19 1.57 -6.55
C LEU A 114 24.50 2.38 -7.82
N LEU A 115 24.18 3.67 -7.81
CA LEU A 115 24.23 4.53 -9.00
C LEU A 115 25.66 4.80 -9.49
N VAL A 116 26.65 4.78 -8.62
CA VAL A 116 28.05 5.03 -9.00
C VAL A 116 28.57 3.98 -9.99
N GLY A 117 28.18 2.71 -9.84
CA GLY A 117 28.68 1.62 -10.68
C GLY A 117 28.41 1.84 -12.19
N PRO A 118 27.14 2.04 -12.61
CA PRO A 118 26.81 2.33 -14.00
C PRO A 118 27.45 3.61 -14.54
N PHE A 119 27.51 4.69 -13.76
CA PHE A 119 28.08 5.96 -14.23
C PHE A 119 29.60 5.91 -14.42
N VAL A 120 30.32 5.14 -13.60
CA VAL A 120 31.77 4.96 -13.75
C VAL A 120 32.07 4.02 -14.93
N LYS A 121 31.37 2.88 -15.04
CA LYS A 121 31.68 1.85 -16.05
C LYS A 121 31.08 2.11 -17.43
N ALA A 122 29.84 2.58 -17.49
CA ALA A 122 29.13 2.87 -18.74
C ALA A 122 29.12 4.37 -19.08
N GLY A 123 29.86 5.20 -18.32
CA GLY A 123 29.96 6.63 -18.56
C GLY A 123 30.65 6.99 -19.88
N PRO A 124 30.45 8.23 -20.38
CA PRO A 124 31.10 8.72 -21.58
C PRO A 124 32.63 8.84 -21.41
N LEU A 125 33.10 9.09 -20.18
CA LEU A 125 34.52 9.25 -19.84
C LEU A 125 35.17 7.98 -19.30
N ARG A 126 34.54 6.81 -19.48
CA ARG A 126 35.01 5.52 -18.92
C ARG A 126 36.44 5.12 -19.32
N ASN A 127 36.91 5.55 -20.50
CA ASN A 127 38.24 5.20 -21.01
C ASN A 127 39.34 6.19 -20.57
N THR A 128 39.01 7.14 -19.69
CA THR A 128 39.95 8.16 -19.22
C THR A 128 40.33 7.92 -17.76
N ALA A 129 41.49 8.42 -17.35
CA ALA A 129 41.93 8.37 -15.95
C ALA A 129 40.96 9.09 -14.98
N TYR A 130 40.06 9.93 -15.50
CA TYR A 130 39.06 10.68 -14.73
C TYR A 130 37.67 10.02 -14.70
N ALA A 131 37.53 8.76 -15.15
CA ALA A 131 36.26 8.04 -15.14
C ALA A 131 35.58 8.02 -13.76
N GLY A 132 36.39 7.97 -12.70
CA GLY A 132 35.94 7.94 -11.31
C GLY A 132 35.28 9.22 -10.84
N SER A 133 36.01 10.32 -10.95
CA SER A 133 35.53 11.64 -10.53
C SER A 133 34.33 12.07 -11.37
N ALA A 134 34.36 11.81 -12.68
CA ALA A 134 33.23 12.09 -13.56
C ALA A 134 32.00 11.24 -13.22
N GLY A 135 32.19 9.93 -12.97
CA GLY A 135 31.11 9.01 -12.63
C GLY A 135 30.47 9.31 -11.27
N SER A 136 31.28 9.63 -10.26
CA SER A 136 30.78 10.03 -8.93
C SER A 136 30.06 11.38 -8.97
N LEU A 137 30.55 12.34 -9.76
CA LEU A 137 29.91 13.65 -9.90
C LEU A 137 28.55 13.51 -10.62
N ALA A 138 28.49 12.70 -11.67
CA ALA A 138 27.24 12.41 -12.38
C ALA A 138 26.22 11.70 -11.46
N ALA A 139 26.67 10.72 -10.67
CA ALA A 139 25.82 10.04 -9.70
C ALA A 139 25.31 11.00 -8.60
N ALA A 140 26.17 11.87 -8.07
CA ALA A 140 25.77 12.90 -7.11
C ALA A 140 24.73 13.88 -7.70
N GLY A 141 24.93 14.31 -8.94
CA GLY A 141 23.96 15.14 -9.66
C GLY A 141 22.60 14.45 -9.82
N LEU A 142 22.59 13.15 -10.15
CA LEU A 142 21.36 12.37 -10.24
C LEU A 142 20.66 12.28 -8.87
N VAL A 143 21.39 12.04 -7.78
CA VAL A 143 20.83 12.05 -6.40
C VAL A 143 20.19 13.40 -6.07
N VAL A 144 20.81 14.52 -6.44
CA VAL A 144 20.24 15.88 -6.26
C VAL A 144 18.91 16.01 -7.01
N ILE A 145 18.86 15.58 -8.27
CA ILE A 145 17.64 15.63 -9.09
C ILE A 145 16.53 14.78 -8.47
N LEU A 146 16.83 13.53 -8.07
CA LEU A 146 15.85 12.68 -7.38
C LEU A 146 15.37 13.33 -6.08
N SER A 147 16.27 13.93 -5.30
CA SER A 147 15.92 14.61 -4.05
C SER A 147 14.95 15.78 -4.30
N MET A 148 15.14 16.54 -5.38
CA MET A 148 14.17 17.56 -5.81
C MET A 148 12.83 16.95 -6.24
N CYS A 149 12.84 15.87 -7.03
CA CYS A 149 11.60 15.17 -7.43
C CYS A 149 10.80 14.70 -6.20
N LEU A 150 11.48 14.15 -5.19
CA LEU A 150 10.84 13.75 -3.94
C LEU A 150 10.29 14.96 -3.18
N THR A 151 10.99 16.10 -3.15
CA THR A 151 10.48 17.32 -2.50
C THR A 151 9.24 17.86 -3.20
N ILE A 152 9.22 17.91 -4.53
CA ILE A 152 8.04 18.34 -5.32
C ILE A 152 6.88 17.37 -5.08
N TYR A 153 7.14 16.06 -5.00
CA TYR A 153 6.12 15.07 -4.63
C TYR A 153 5.55 15.34 -3.22
N GLY A 154 6.41 15.68 -2.26
CA GLY A 154 5.99 16.03 -0.90
C GLY A 154 5.04 17.22 -0.85
N ILE A 155 5.38 18.28 -1.58
CA ILE A 155 4.60 19.53 -1.65
C ILE A 155 3.25 19.31 -2.37
N SER A 156 3.24 18.49 -3.42
CA SER A 156 2.01 18.23 -4.20
C SER A 156 1.08 17.21 -3.54
N SER A 157 1.63 16.25 -2.78
CA SER A 157 0.87 15.13 -2.22
C SER A 157 0.37 15.37 -0.80
N PHE A 158 1.09 16.16 0.00
CA PHE A 158 0.76 16.39 1.41
C PHE A 158 0.54 17.87 1.68
N LYS A 159 -0.64 18.20 2.23
CA LYS A 159 -0.91 19.53 2.77
C LYS A 159 -0.53 19.59 4.25
N GLU A 160 -0.13 20.78 4.68
CA GLU A 160 0.24 21.04 6.07
C GLU A 160 -1.01 20.95 6.97
N GLY A 161 -1.01 19.99 7.90
CA GLY A 161 -2.12 19.75 8.84
C GLY A 161 -3.01 18.53 8.53
N ASP A 162 -2.81 17.83 7.41
CA ASP A 162 -3.59 16.62 7.11
C ASP A 162 -3.08 15.40 7.93
N PRO A 163 -3.99 14.57 8.49
CA PRO A 163 -3.61 13.34 9.15
C PRO A 163 -3.00 12.35 8.15
N SER A 164 -2.09 11.50 8.63
CA SER A 164 -1.41 10.52 7.78
C SER A 164 -2.39 9.69 6.95
N ILE A 165 -2.19 9.70 5.63
CA ILE A 165 -3.01 9.00 4.61
C ILE A 165 -2.79 7.47 4.67
N ALA A 166 -1.82 7.01 5.47
CA ALA A 166 -1.41 5.63 5.49
C ALA A 166 -2.49 4.73 6.11
N PRO A 167 -2.68 3.51 5.58
CA PRO A 167 -3.65 2.57 6.11
C PRO A 167 -3.36 2.28 7.59
N SER A 168 -4.27 2.71 8.46
CA SER A 168 -4.21 2.51 9.90
C SER A 168 -4.70 1.11 10.33
N LEU A 169 -4.84 0.18 9.38
CA LEU A 169 -5.27 -1.19 9.63
C LEU A 169 -4.21 -2.16 9.09
N THR A 170 -3.81 -3.10 9.94
CA THR A 170 -3.03 -4.27 9.49
C THR A 170 -3.92 -5.24 8.71
N LEU A 171 -3.31 -6.16 7.95
CA LEU A 171 -4.01 -7.26 7.27
C LEU A 171 -4.89 -8.08 8.23
N THR A 172 -4.49 -8.17 9.51
CA THR A 172 -5.25 -8.84 10.58
C THR A 172 -6.38 -8.00 11.21
N GLY A 173 -6.68 -6.81 10.68
CA GLY A 173 -7.69 -5.89 11.23
C GLY A 173 -7.27 -5.12 12.48
N ARG A 174 -6.04 -5.32 12.99
CA ARG A 174 -5.51 -4.54 14.12
C ARG A 174 -5.28 -3.09 13.71
N LYS A 175 -5.74 -2.14 14.52
CA LYS A 175 -5.40 -0.72 14.39
C LYS A 175 -3.89 -0.52 14.54
N LYS A 176 -3.25 -0.07 13.47
CA LYS A 176 -1.83 0.29 13.39
C LYS A 176 -1.71 1.80 13.44
N GLN A 177 -0.67 2.31 14.09
CA GLN A 177 -0.31 3.72 13.94
C GLN A 177 -0.10 4.02 12.45
N PRO A 178 -0.79 5.04 11.90
CA PRO A 178 -0.63 5.41 10.50
C PRO A 178 0.81 5.89 10.29
N ASP A 179 1.41 5.51 9.16
CA ASP A 179 2.82 5.80 8.90
C ASP A 179 3.06 7.32 8.90
N GLN A 180 3.92 7.79 9.79
CA GLN A 180 4.31 9.20 9.88
C GLN A 180 4.94 9.71 8.57
N LEU A 181 5.43 8.81 7.72
CA LEU A 181 5.98 9.12 6.40
C LEU A 181 4.97 9.78 5.45
N GLN A 182 3.67 9.49 5.59
CA GLN A 182 2.62 10.12 4.77
C GLN A 182 2.06 11.41 5.40
N THR A 183 2.95 12.21 6.00
CA THR A 183 2.66 13.57 6.46
C THR A 183 3.66 14.52 5.81
N ALA A 184 3.31 15.80 5.65
CA ALA A 184 4.22 16.79 5.05
C ALA A 184 5.57 16.87 5.80
N GLU A 185 5.53 16.88 7.14
CA GLU A 185 6.71 16.92 7.99
C GLU A 185 7.54 15.62 7.90
N GLY A 186 6.89 14.46 7.89
CA GLY A 186 7.54 13.17 7.77
C GLY A 186 8.19 12.96 6.41
N TRP A 187 7.54 13.41 5.33
CA TRP A 187 8.10 13.34 3.99
C TRP A 187 9.31 14.27 3.84
N ALA A 188 9.26 15.49 4.38
CA ALA A 188 10.41 16.39 4.39
C ALA A 188 11.63 15.82 5.13
N LYS A 189 11.41 15.14 6.27
CA LYS A 189 12.47 14.42 6.99
C LYS A 189 13.03 13.26 6.17
N PHE A 190 12.17 12.54 5.43
CA PHE A 190 12.59 11.47 4.54
C PHE A 190 13.43 11.99 3.36
N THR A 191 13.02 13.08 2.70
CA THR A 191 13.80 13.66 1.58
C THR A 191 15.15 14.19 2.04
N GLY A 192 15.22 14.83 3.21
CA GLY A 192 16.47 15.25 3.83
C GLY A 192 17.40 14.06 4.14
N GLY A 193 16.84 12.98 4.68
CA GLY A 193 17.56 11.73 4.89
C GLY A 193 18.06 11.09 3.60
N PHE A 194 17.25 11.08 2.55
CA PHE A 194 17.61 10.55 1.23
C PHE A 194 18.76 11.33 0.59
N PHE A 195 18.72 12.66 0.66
CA PHE A 195 19.79 13.51 0.15
C PHE A 195 21.12 13.26 0.87
N PHE A 196 21.11 13.30 2.21
CA PHE A 196 22.31 13.05 3.01
C PHE A 196 22.85 11.63 2.79
N GLY A 197 21.97 10.63 2.83
CA GLY A 197 22.30 9.23 2.56
C GLY A 197 22.87 9.05 1.16
N GLY A 198 22.27 9.65 0.14
CA GLY A 198 22.69 9.54 -1.25
C GLY A 198 24.08 10.10 -1.52
N ILE A 199 24.37 11.32 -1.04
CA ILE A 199 25.71 11.92 -1.19
C ILE A 199 26.76 11.12 -0.40
N SER A 200 26.41 10.64 0.80
CA SER A 200 27.30 9.78 1.59
C SER A 200 27.59 8.44 0.90
N GLY A 201 26.58 7.81 0.27
CA GLY A 201 26.70 6.56 -0.46
C GLY A 201 27.56 6.69 -1.73
N VAL A 202 27.41 7.79 -2.46
CA VAL A 202 28.27 8.11 -3.61
C VAL A 202 29.72 8.30 -3.19
N THR A 203 29.94 9.04 -2.10
CA THR A 203 31.28 9.28 -1.54
C THR A 203 31.93 7.97 -1.07
N TRP A 204 31.15 7.10 -0.42
CA TRP A 204 31.62 5.78 0.01
C TRP A 204 31.98 4.88 -1.17
N ALA A 205 31.16 4.85 -2.22
CA ALA A 205 31.47 4.10 -3.44
C ALA A 205 32.76 4.60 -4.11
N TYR A 206 32.95 5.92 -4.19
CA TYR A 206 34.18 6.52 -4.71
C TYR A 206 35.40 6.12 -3.86
N PHE A 207 35.28 6.17 -2.52
CA PHE A 207 36.34 5.76 -1.60
C PHE A 207 36.74 4.29 -1.78
N LEU A 208 35.77 3.38 -1.90
CA LEU A 208 36.04 1.96 -2.12
C LEU A 208 36.73 1.67 -3.46
N LEU A 209 36.38 2.41 -4.51
CA LEU A 209 36.93 2.21 -5.85
C LEU A 209 38.32 2.82 -6.02
N TYR A 210 38.61 3.97 -5.40
CA TYR A 210 39.83 4.75 -5.69
C TYR A 210 40.83 4.81 -4.53
N VAL A 211 40.43 4.54 -3.29
CA VAL A 211 41.33 4.59 -2.12
C VAL A 211 41.71 3.20 -1.63
N LEU A 212 40.72 2.30 -1.54
CA LEU A 212 40.94 0.93 -1.09
C LEU A 212 41.45 0.00 -2.20
N ASP A 213 41.41 0.45 -3.46
CA ASP A 213 41.92 -0.20 -4.69
C ASP A 213 41.64 -1.73 -4.72
N LEU A 214 40.45 -2.09 -4.25
CA LEU A 214 40.01 -3.48 -4.15
C LEU A 214 39.89 -4.09 -5.56
N PRO A 215 40.14 -5.40 -5.74
CA PRO A 215 40.09 -6.08 -7.03
C PRO A 215 38.65 -6.25 -7.52
N TYR A 216 37.99 -5.13 -7.81
CA TYR A 216 36.66 -5.09 -8.40
C TYR A 216 36.76 -5.06 -9.92
N TYR A 217 35.76 -5.63 -10.58
CA TYR A 217 35.61 -5.71 -12.05
C TYR A 217 35.31 -4.36 -12.74
N VAL A 218 35.82 -3.28 -12.14
CA VAL A 218 35.70 -1.88 -12.56
C VAL A 218 37.04 -1.35 -13.10
N LYS A 219 38.15 -2.04 -12.82
CA LYS A 219 39.46 -1.79 -13.42
C LYS A 219 39.55 -2.37 -14.83
#